data_AF-A0AAV5RHZ7-F1
#
_entry.id   AF-A0AAV5RHZ7-F1
#
_cell.length_a   1.000
_cell.length_b   1.000
_cell.length_c   1.000
_cell.angle_alpha   90.00
_cell.angle_beta   90.00
_cell.angle_gamma   90.00
#
_symmetry.space_group_name_H-M   'P 1'
#
loop_
_entity.id
_entity.type
_entity.pdbx_description
1 polymer ?
#
loop_
_entity_poly.entity_id
_entity_poly.type
_entity_poly.pdbx_seq_one_letter_code
_entity_poly.pdbx_strand_id
1 'polypeptide(L)'
;MNRSCIFCKIVLGEIPSIKIAETTKSYAFMDIAPTAKGHVVIIPKYHGEKLHNLPDEHLADLLPLAKKIAIASKLDISGLDGEGYNLLQNNGSIAHQVVPHVHFHLIPKRSEDTGLQVGWPQPKLSESLEEIAAEITKNLA
;
A
#
# COMPACT_ATOMS: atom_id res chain seq x y z
N MET A 1 -17.74 0.37 -7.49
CA MET A 1 -18.03 0.41 -6.03
C MET A 1 -18.72 -0.89 -5.64
N ASN A 2 -18.38 -1.46 -4.48
CA ASN A 2 -19.02 -2.68 -3.95
C ASN A 2 -19.62 -2.39 -2.57
N ARG A 3 -20.92 -2.65 -2.38
CA ARG A 3 -21.68 -2.32 -1.16
C ARG A 3 -21.36 -3.22 0.04
N SER A 4 -20.71 -4.37 -0.16
CA SER A 4 -20.24 -5.21 0.95
C SER A 4 -18.82 -4.87 1.41
N CYS A 5 -18.05 -4.11 0.61
CA CYS A 5 -16.68 -3.75 0.93
C CYS A 5 -16.61 -2.63 1.97
N ILE A 6 -15.90 -2.86 3.08
CA ILE A 6 -15.74 -1.88 4.16
C ILE A 6 -15.06 -0.57 3.70
N PHE A 7 -14.08 -0.65 2.79
CA PHE A 7 -13.39 0.54 2.28
C PHE A 7 -14.26 1.33 1.30
N CYS A 8 -15.11 0.66 0.51
CA CYS A 8 -16.14 1.36 -0.27
C CYS A 8 -17.12 2.11 0.64
N LYS A 9 -17.54 1.50 1.77
CA LYS A 9 -18.40 2.15 2.76
C LYS A 9 -17.73 3.35 3.42
N ILE A 10 -16.43 3.29 3.71
CA ILE A 10 -15.65 4.43 4.20
C ILE A 10 -15.63 5.57 3.16
N VAL A 11 -15.34 5.26 1.89
CA VAL A 11 -15.34 6.26 0.80
C VAL A 11 -16.72 6.90 0.63
N LEU A 12 -17.80 6.14 0.83
CA LEU A 12 -19.18 6.62 0.77
C LEU A 12 -19.63 7.38 2.03
N GLY A 13 -18.83 7.39 3.10
CA GLY A 13 -19.21 7.98 4.39
C GLY A 13 -20.24 7.15 5.18
N GLU A 14 -20.51 5.91 4.78
CA GLU A 14 -21.42 4.99 5.48
C GLU A 14 -20.76 4.41 6.75
N ILE A 15 -19.43 4.33 6.78
CA ILE A 15 -18.63 3.97 7.95
C ILE A 15 -17.67 5.13 8.27
N PRO A 16 -17.55 5.57 9.53
CA PRO A 16 -16.64 6.65 9.90
C PRO A 16 -15.18 6.24 9.73
N SER A 17 -14.32 7.22 9.44
CA SER A 17 -12.87 7.06 9.45
C SER A 17 -12.19 8.35 9.94
N ILE A 18 -10.95 8.24 10.37
CA ILE A 18 -10.12 9.41 10.70
C ILE A 18 -9.41 9.84 9.42
N LYS A 19 -10.14 10.62 8.60
CA LYS A 19 -9.67 11.12 7.31
C LYS A 19 -8.43 12.00 7.45
N ILE A 20 -7.46 11.80 6.58
CA ILE A 20 -6.23 12.61 6.46
C ILE A 20 -6.29 13.47 5.21
N ALA A 21 -6.59 12.85 4.07
CA ALA A 21 -6.60 13.53 2.79
C ALA A 21 -7.52 12.79 1.81
N GLU A 22 -7.96 13.49 0.79
CA GLU A 22 -8.79 12.94 -0.29
C GLU A 22 -8.50 13.70 -1.57
N THR A 23 -8.41 12.97 -2.68
CA THR A 23 -8.29 13.52 -4.03
C THR A 23 -9.55 13.14 -4.83
N THR A 24 -9.55 13.41 -6.14
CA THR A 24 -10.61 12.93 -7.03
C THR A 24 -10.64 11.41 -7.13
N LYS A 25 -9.49 10.72 -6.98
CA LYS A 25 -9.36 9.28 -7.25
C LYS A 25 -8.92 8.44 -6.05
N SER A 26 -8.45 9.06 -4.97
CA SER A 26 -7.89 8.38 -3.80
C SER A 26 -8.41 8.96 -2.48
N TYR A 27 -8.34 8.17 -1.42
CA TYR A 27 -8.77 8.51 -0.07
C TYR A 27 -7.77 7.97 0.95
N ALA A 28 -7.39 8.76 1.95
CA ALA A 28 -6.41 8.37 2.96
C ALA A 28 -6.92 8.64 4.38
N PHE A 29 -6.69 7.68 5.28
CA PHE A 29 -7.18 7.70 6.65
C PHE A 29 -6.27 6.92 7.59
N MET A 30 -6.36 7.18 8.90
CA MET A 30 -5.57 6.46 9.90
C MET A 30 -5.98 4.99 9.98
N ASP A 31 -5.00 4.09 10.09
CA ASP A 31 -5.28 2.71 10.47
C ASP A 31 -5.75 2.66 11.94
N ILE A 32 -6.83 1.92 12.21
CA ILE A 32 -7.38 1.73 13.57
C ILE A 32 -6.69 0.60 14.33
N ALA A 33 -5.96 -0.28 13.63
CA ALA A 33 -5.11 -1.33 14.19
C ALA A 33 -3.64 -1.10 13.77
N PRO A 34 -3.03 0.03 14.16
CA PRO A 34 -1.76 0.45 13.62
C PRO A 34 -0.59 -0.40 14.14
N THR A 35 0.34 -0.73 13.24
CA THR A 35 1.65 -1.33 13.59
C THR A 35 2.72 -0.31 13.99
N ALA A 36 2.46 0.98 13.75
CA ALA A 36 3.32 2.09 14.14
C ALA A 36 2.53 3.38 14.36
N LYS A 37 3.06 4.28 15.19
CA LYS A 37 2.52 5.65 15.33
C LYS A 37 2.59 6.36 13.98
N GLY A 38 1.43 6.77 13.45
CA GLY A 38 1.34 7.41 12.13
C GLY A 38 1.10 6.45 10.97
N HIS A 39 0.68 5.21 11.23
CA HIS A 39 0.27 4.28 10.18
C HIS A 39 -0.97 4.81 9.44
N VAL A 40 -0.83 5.04 8.13
CA VAL A 40 -1.89 5.53 7.24
C VAL A 40 -2.26 4.46 6.21
N VAL A 41 -3.56 4.32 5.96
CA VAL A 41 -4.12 3.52 4.87
C VAL A 41 -4.53 4.46 3.74
N ILE A 42 -4.09 4.17 2.52
CA ILE A 42 -4.36 4.94 1.30
C ILE A 42 -5.02 4.01 0.29
N ILE A 43 -6.23 4.36 -0.14
CA ILE A 43 -7.03 3.53 -1.05
C ILE A 43 -7.41 4.32 -2.30
N PRO A 44 -7.51 3.66 -3.48
CA PRO A 44 -8.26 4.22 -4.59
C PRO A 44 -9.75 4.23 -4.23
N LYS A 45 -10.48 5.21 -4.75
CA LYS A 45 -11.95 5.23 -4.71
C LYS A 45 -12.57 4.17 -5.63
N TYR A 46 -11.84 3.80 -6.70
CA TYR A 46 -12.21 2.66 -7.53
C TYR A 46 -12.06 1.36 -6.74
N HIS A 47 -13.03 0.46 -6.88
CA HIS A 47 -12.98 -0.84 -6.22
C HIS A 47 -12.30 -1.85 -7.13
N GLY A 48 -11.08 -2.25 -6.76
CA GLY A 48 -10.39 -3.41 -7.31
C GLY A 48 -9.82 -4.23 -6.16
N GLU A 49 -9.89 -5.55 -6.23
CA GLU A 49 -9.45 -6.41 -5.13
C GLU A 49 -7.92 -6.47 -5.07
N LYS A 50 -7.27 -6.57 -6.22
CA LYS A 50 -5.81 -6.60 -6.38
C LYS A 50 -5.34 -5.46 -7.28
N LEU A 51 -4.04 -5.17 -7.24
CA LEU A 51 -3.41 -4.06 -7.95
C LEU A 51 -3.74 -4.05 -9.44
N HIS A 52 -3.66 -5.21 -10.09
CA HIS A 52 -3.94 -5.38 -11.52
C HIS A 52 -5.43 -5.24 -11.90
N ASN A 53 -6.32 -5.00 -10.94
CA ASN A 53 -7.72 -4.65 -11.22
C ASN A 53 -7.95 -3.13 -11.27
N LEU A 54 -6.94 -2.32 -10.91
CA LEU A 54 -7.07 -0.87 -10.92
C LEU A 54 -6.79 -0.30 -12.31
N PRO A 55 -7.59 0.70 -12.75
CA PRO A 55 -7.21 1.54 -13.86
C PRO A 55 -5.95 2.37 -13.55
N ASP A 56 -5.09 2.58 -14.55
CA ASP A 56 -3.80 3.24 -14.40
C ASP A 56 -3.91 4.64 -13.80
N GLU A 57 -4.97 5.38 -14.12
CA GLU A 57 -5.12 6.75 -13.62
C GLU A 57 -5.42 6.81 -12.12
N HIS A 58 -5.90 5.71 -11.51
CA HIS A 58 -6.00 5.60 -10.06
C HIS A 58 -4.63 5.35 -9.41
N LEU A 59 -3.77 4.56 -10.06
CA LEU A 59 -2.39 4.34 -9.61
C LEU A 59 -1.58 5.65 -9.69
N ALA A 60 -1.74 6.39 -10.79
CA ALA A 60 -1.07 7.66 -11.03
C ALA A 60 -1.43 8.76 -10.01
N ASP A 61 -2.64 8.69 -9.43
CA ASP A 61 -3.08 9.62 -8.37
C ASP A 61 -2.63 9.18 -6.96
N LEU A 62 -2.53 7.86 -6.73
CA LEU A 62 -2.28 7.29 -5.40
C LEU A 62 -0.86 7.56 -4.89
N LEU A 63 0.17 7.32 -5.69
CA LEU A 63 1.56 7.48 -5.23
C LEU A 63 1.93 8.94 -4.93
N PRO A 64 1.51 9.95 -5.73
CA PRO A 64 1.68 11.35 -5.34
C PRO A 64 1.00 11.70 -4.01
N LEU A 65 -0.19 11.14 -3.73
CA LEU A 65 -0.85 11.30 -2.45
C LEU A 65 -0.04 10.67 -1.31
N ALA A 66 0.46 9.44 -1.49
CA ALA A 66 1.31 8.77 -0.52
C ALA A 66 2.58 9.57 -0.19
N LYS A 67 3.25 10.11 -1.21
CA LYS A 67 4.40 11.02 -1.05
C LYS A 67 4.04 12.25 -0.21
N LYS A 68 2.91 12.92 -0.51
CA LYS A 68 2.45 14.09 0.26
C LYS A 68 2.21 13.75 1.73
N ILE A 69 1.65 12.57 2.01
CA ILE A 69 1.40 12.10 3.38
C ILE A 69 2.72 11.79 4.10
N ALA A 70 3.71 11.19 3.43
CA ALA A 70 5.04 10.95 3.99
C ALA A 70 5.70 12.27 4.43
N ILE A 71 5.69 13.29 3.56
CA ILE A 71 6.21 14.64 3.85
C ILE A 71 5.43 15.28 5.02
N ALA A 72 4.11 15.24 4.99
CA ALA A 72 3.27 15.78 6.07
C ALA A 72 3.53 15.08 7.41
N SER A 73 3.96 13.82 7.37
CA SER A 73 4.34 13.01 8.53
C SER A 73 5.79 13.22 8.98
N LYS A 74 6.54 14.13 8.32
CA LYS A 74 7.96 14.43 8.54
C LYS A 74 8.86 13.20 8.36
N LEU A 75 8.53 12.37 7.37
CA LEU A 75 9.28 11.16 7.03
C LEU A 75 10.17 11.35 5.79
N ASP A 76 10.20 12.56 5.23
CA ASP A 76 11.01 12.97 4.08
C ASP A 76 12.49 13.24 4.44
N ILE A 77 13.02 12.43 5.35
CA ILE A 77 14.41 12.51 5.79
C ILE A 77 15.31 11.94 4.69
N SER A 78 16.34 12.70 4.30
CA SER A 78 17.33 12.27 3.31
C SER A 78 18.41 11.40 3.93
N GLY A 79 18.83 10.36 3.22
CA GLY A 79 19.89 9.44 3.64
C GLY A 79 19.37 8.04 3.94
N LEU A 80 20.29 7.13 4.26
CA LEU A 80 19.98 5.75 4.65
C LEU A 80 19.87 5.57 6.17
N ASP A 81 20.45 6.51 6.93
CA ASP A 81 20.52 6.43 8.38
C ASP A 81 19.31 7.10 9.04
N GLY A 82 18.85 6.54 10.16
CA GLY A 82 17.80 7.12 10.99
C GLY A 82 16.41 6.52 10.76
N GLU A 83 15.37 7.29 11.09
CA GLU A 83 13.98 6.88 10.90
C GLU A 83 13.64 6.79 9.41
N GLY A 84 12.84 5.80 9.04
CA GLY A 84 12.35 5.61 7.68
C GLY A 84 10.85 5.31 7.64
N TYR A 85 10.40 4.74 6.54
CA TYR A 85 9.03 4.26 6.39
C TYR A 85 8.94 3.18 5.30
N ASN A 86 7.93 2.31 5.41
CA ASN A 86 7.58 1.36 4.39
C ASN A 86 6.30 1.81 3.68
N LEU A 87 6.25 1.63 2.36
CA LEU A 87 5.03 1.68 1.59
C LEU A 87 4.71 0.26 1.12
N LEU A 88 3.68 -0.36 1.68
CA LEU A 88 3.34 -1.77 1.48
C LEU A 88 1.95 -1.91 0.86
N GLN A 89 1.81 -2.80 -0.13
CA GLN A 89 0.53 -3.19 -0.69
C GLN A 89 0.49 -4.70 -0.91
N ASN A 90 -0.59 -5.33 -0.46
CA ASN A 90 -0.72 -6.78 -0.42
C ASN A 90 -1.74 -7.26 -1.47
N ASN A 91 -1.43 -8.31 -2.23
CA ASN A 91 -2.30 -8.88 -3.27
C ASN A 91 -2.60 -10.36 -3.00
N GLY A 92 -3.78 -10.64 -2.42
CA GLY A 92 -4.21 -11.98 -2.03
C GLY A 92 -3.88 -12.35 -0.58
N SER A 93 -4.60 -13.33 -0.03
CA SER A 93 -4.52 -13.71 1.38
C SER A 93 -3.15 -14.24 1.79
N ILE A 94 -2.48 -15.03 0.93
CA ILE A 94 -1.11 -15.52 1.18
C ILE A 94 -0.09 -14.38 1.26
N ALA A 95 -0.37 -13.24 0.61
CA ALA A 95 0.42 -12.03 0.68
C ALA A 95 -0.06 -11.09 1.81
N HIS A 96 -0.81 -11.60 2.81
CA HIS A 96 -1.36 -10.85 3.94
C HIS A 96 -2.43 -9.81 3.61
N GLN A 97 -3.14 -9.94 2.48
CA GLN A 97 -4.31 -9.11 2.21
C GLN A 97 -5.56 -9.65 2.91
N VAL A 98 -6.19 -8.85 3.77
CA VAL A 98 -7.44 -9.22 4.47
C VAL A 98 -8.67 -8.55 3.86
N VAL A 99 -8.56 -7.28 3.48
CA VAL A 99 -9.67 -6.53 2.86
C VAL A 99 -9.54 -6.59 1.34
N PRO A 100 -10.54 -7.10 0.59
CA PRO A 100 -10.50 -7.24 -0.86
C PRO A 100 -10.80 -5.90 -1.56
N HIS A 101 -9.97 -4.91 -1.29
CA HIS A 101 -9.96 -3.59 -1.93
C HIS A 101 -8.55 -3.07 -1.80
N VAL A 102 -7.90 -2.69 -2.91
CA VAL A 102 -6.48 -2.27 -2.89
C VAL A 102 -6.24 -1.18 -1.85
N HIS A 103 -5.24 -1.39 -1.00
CA HIS A 103 -4.86 -0.43 0.03
C HIS A 103 -3.35 -0.46 0.20
N PHE A 104 -2.77 0.74 0.19
CA PHE A 104 -1.38 0.96 0.50
C PHE A 104 -1.27 1.37 1.97
N HIS A 105 -0.39 0.70 2.69
CA HIS A 105 0.01 1.07 4.03
C HIS A 105 1.25 1.96 3.94
N LEU A 106 1.16 3.16 4.48
CA LEU A 106 2.32 3.99 4.80
C LEU A 106 2.63 3.78 6.28
N ILE A 107 3.73 3.09 6.56
CA ILE A 107 4.08 2.62 7.90
C ILE A 107 5.39 3.28 8.33
N PRO A 108 5.36 4.23 9.28
CA PRO A 108 6.59 4.79 9.84
C PRO A 108 7.46 3.70 10.49
N LYS A 109 8.77 3.76 10.25
CA LYS A 109 9.78 2.86 10.83
C LYS A 109 10.77 3.71 11.64
N ARG A 110 10.42 3.96 12.91
CA ARG A 110 11.20 4.82 13.82
C ARG A 110 12.18 4.06 14.71
N SER A 111 12.05 2.73 14.75
CA SER A 111 12.82 1.83 15.61
C SER A 111 12.74 0.41 15.06
N GLU A 112 13.58 -0.48 15.54
CA GLU A 112 13.51 -1.90 15.19
C GLU A 112 12.23 -2.57 15.71
N ASP A 113 11.74 -2.19 16.90
CA ASP A 113 10.61 -2.88 17.56
C ASP A 113 9.22 -2.53 17.01
N THR A 114 9.08 -1.41 16.29
CA THR A 114 7.80 -0.93 15.77
C THR A 114 7.81 -0.80 14.25
N GLY A 115 6.64 -0.70 13.64
CA GLY A 115 6.49 -0.64 12.19
C GLY A 115 6.54 -2.01 11.52
N LEU A 116 6.80 -2.03 10.21
CA LEU A 116 6.89 -3.28 9.46
C LEU A 116 8.15 -4.05 9.86
N GLN A 117 8.01 -5.36 10.03
CA GLN A 117 9.12 -6.30 10.17
C GLN A 117 9.26 -7.07 8.86
N VAL A 118 10.43 -7.03 8.25
CA VAL A 118 10.67 -7.63 6.94
C VAL A 118 11.54 -8.87 7.10
N GLY A 119 10.94 -10.04 6.94
CA GLY A 119 11.69 -11.26 6.69
C GLY A 119 12.16 -11.29 5.23
N TRP A 120 13.45 -11.50 5.01
CA TRP A 120 14.05 -11.55 3.66
C TRP A 120 14.67 -12.92 3.35
N PRO A 121 13.87 -14.01 3.31
CA PRO A 121 14.39 -15.33 2.98
C PRO A 121 14.87 -15.38 1.53
N GLN A 122 16.06 -15.94 1.30
CA GLN A 122 16.65 -16.10 -0.03
C GLN A 122 16.61 -17.58 -0.44
N PRO A 123 15.60 -18.00 -1.24
CA PRO A 123 15.52 -19.39 -1.67
C PRO A 123 16.62 -19.71 -2.70
N LYS A 124 17.01 -20.99 -2.77
CA LYS A 124 17.80 -21.49 -3.90
C LYS A 124 16.86 -21.76 -5.07
N LEU A 125 17.14 -21.17 -6.22
CA LEU A 125 16.37 -21.37 -7.45
C LEU A 125 16.97 -22.50 -8.28
N SER A 126 16.12 -23.31 -8.89
CA SER A 126 16.52 -24.34 -9.86
C SER A 126 16.73 -23.78 -11.27
N GLU A 127 15.99 -22.72 -11.61
CA GLU A 127 16.06 -22.00 -12.88
C GLU A 127 16.99 -20.79 -12.76
N SER A 128 17.62 -20.40 -13.87
CA SER A 128 18.42 -19.19 -13.93
C SER A 128 17.55 -17.93 -13.94
N LEU A 129 18.12 -16.81 -13.48
CA LEU A 129 17.39 -15.52 -13.49
C LEU A 129 17.09 -15.06 -14.92
N GLU A 130 17.93 -15.44 -15.87
CA GLU A 130 17.76 -15.17 -17.30
C GLU A 130 16.56 -15.92 -17.88
N GLU A 131 16.37 -17.19 -17.54
CA GLU A 131 15.21 -17.99 -17.97
C GLU A 131 13.90 -17.41 -17.42
N ILE A 132 13.87 -17.12 -16.11
CA ILE A 132 12.70 -16.53 -15.45
C ILE A 132 12.36 -15.17 -16.09
N ALA A 133 13.37 -14.32 -16.34
CA ALA A 133 13.17 -13.02 -16.96
C ALA A 133 12.64 -13.12 -18.40
N ALA A 134 13.13 -14.09 -19.19
CA ALA A 134 12.67 -14.32 -20.55
C ALA A 134 11.20 -14.76 -20.59
N GLU A 135 10.76 -15.61 -19.66
CA GLU A 135 9.36 -16.02 -19.54
C GLU A 135 8.45 -14.84 -19.19
N ILE A 136 8.83 -14.04 -18.19
CA ILE A 136 8.05 -12.86 -17.80
C ILE A 136 7.94 -11.88 -18.97
N THR A 137 9.06 -11.61 -19.65
CA THR A 137 9.10 -10.65 -20.77
C THR A 137 8.27 -11.11 -21.96
N LYS A 138 8.25 -12.41 -22.25
CA LYS A 138 7.40 -12.97 -23.31
C LYS A 138 5.90 -12.71 -23.05
N ASN A 139 5.51 -12.60 -21.79
CA ASN A 139 4.12 -12.37 -21.38
C ASN A 139 3.78 -10.89 -21.18
N LEU A 140 4.76 -9.99 -21.23
CA LEU A 140 4.54 -8.54 -21.26
C LEU A 140 4.17 -8.13 -22.69
N ALA A 141 2.92 -7.69 -22.88
CA ALA A 141 2.44 -7.08 -24.12
C ALA A 141 2.82 -5.59 -24.17
#